data_AF-A0A0L8H016-F1
#
_entry.id   AF-A0A0L8H016-F1
#
_cell.length_a   1.000
_cell.length_b   1.000
_cell.length_c   1.000
_cell.angle_alpha   90.00
_cell.angle_beta   90.00
_cell.angle_gamma   90.00
#
_symmetry.space_group_name_H-M   'P 1'
#
loop_
_entity.id
_entity.type
_entity.pdbx_description
1 polymer ?
#
loop_
_entity_poly.entity_id
_entity_poly.type
_entity_poly.pdbx_seq_one_letter_code
_entity_poly.pdbx_strand_id
1 'polypeptide(L)'
;MNIDVLATNGTEIEIVPATMSLQRFRFLLCSMSFHDIYTRVERRLEDKFAPFRKFFEKFVNNCIASYYVVEILAAFRGNCPFRVYVPSIPPKYGIKIFILADAKTFLRMEVYLGKQTEGPSIIDNSGASVVKRLASHINGSGRNITMYNWFTSYRLAVDLLKNNRITLVGTLRKNKTEHPPQFVATRGRTEYTSSFGFQKDVTLTSYVIKKGKNVVLLSTMHHDAAIDESTKKARKPEITTFYNDTKGGIGTADQLRSIYNFSRNTQH
;
A
#
# COMPACT_ATOMS: atom_id res chain seq x y z
N MET A 1 0.86 -24.49 -0.63
CA MET A 1 0.06 -25.72 -0.87
C MET A 1 1.00 -26.80 -1.39
N ASN A 2 1.16 -27.89 -0.63
CA ASN A 2 2.06 -29.00 -0.96
C ASN A 2 1.67 -29.66 -2.29
N ILE A 3 2.67 -30.23 -2.98
CA ILE A 3 2.48 -31.02 -4.20
C ILE A 3 1.61 -32.27 -3.93
N ASP A 4 1.48 -32.66 -2.66
CA ASP A 4 0.66 -33.79 -2.18
C ASP A 4 -0.83 -33.68 -2.52
N VAL A 5 -1.35 -32.47 -2.79
CA VAL A 5 -2.77 -32.28 -3.19
C VAL A 5 -3.08 -32.87 -4.58
N LEU A 6 -2.05 -33.17 -5.36
CA LEU A 6 -2.11 -33.74 -6.71
C LEU A 6 -1.63 -35.21 -6.76
N ALA A 7 -1.45 -35.86 -5.60
CA ALA A 7 -0.89 -37.21 -5.52
C ALA A 7 -1.98 -38.27 -5.70
N THR A 8 -1.81 -39.15 -6.70
CA THR A 8 -2.72 -40.27 -7.02
C THR A 8 -2.58 -41.47 -6.06
N ASN A 9 -2.17 -41.24 -4.81
CA ASN A 9 -1.89 -42.26 -3.80
C ASN A 9 -2.98 -42.35 -2.71
N GLY A 10 -4.18 -41.83 -2.97
CA GLY A 10 -5.32 -41.87 -2.05
C GLY A 10 -5.36 -40.73 -1.01
N THR A 11 -4.43 -39.76 -1.06
CA THR A 11 -4.49 -38.53 -0.22
C THR A 11 -4.84 -37.27 -1.01
N GLU A 12 -5.28 -37.42 -2.26
CA GLU A 12 -5.67 -36.34 -3.16
C GLU A 12 -7.01 -35.69 -2.78
N ILE A 13 -7.15 -34.41 -3.10
CA ILE A 13 -8.44 -33.74 -3.09
C ILE A 13 -9.08 -34.00 -4.45
N GLU A 14 -10.14 -34.81 -4.50
CA GLU A 14 -10.78 -35.33 -5.73
C GLU A 14 -11.07 -34.28 -6.81
N ILE A 15 -11.37 -33.03 -6.41
CA ILE A 15 -11.64 -31.93 -7.34
C ILE A 15 -10.48 -31.64 -8.30
N VAL A 16 -9.23 -31.91 -7.89
CA VAL A 16 -8.04 -31.56 -8.65
C VAL A 16 -7.78 -32.54 -9.81
N PRO A 17 -7.67 -33.87 -9.58
CA PRO A 17 -7.54 -34.84 -10.68
C PRO A 17 -8.78 -34.87 -11.58
N ALA A 18 -9.98 -34.56 -11.05
CA ALA A 18 -11.20 -34.42 -11.85
C ALA A 18 -11.16 -33.22 -12.82
N THR A 19 -10.35 -32.18 -12.51
CA THR A 19 -10.22 -31.00 -13.38
C THR A 19 -9.16 -31.18 -14.46
N MET A 20 -7.97 -31.66 -14.10
CA MET A 20 -6.90 -31.94 -15.07
C MET A 20 -5.82 -32.86 -14.49
N SER A 21 -5.09 -33.56 -15.37
CA SER A 21 -3.95 -34.37 -14.94
C SER A 21 -2.80 -33.51 -14.39
N LEU A 22 -2.03 -34.06 -13.44
CA LEU A 22 -0.84 -33.41 -12.88
C LEU A 22 0.17 -33.03 -13.98
N GLN A 23 0.35 -33.88 -14.99
CA GLN A 23 1.24 -33.61 -16.11
C GLN A 23 0.78 -32.40 -16.93
N ARG A 24 -0.52 -32.31 -17.24
CA ARG A 24 -1.09 -31.15 -17.93
C ARG A 24 -0.97 -29.89 -17.08
N PHE A 25 -1.25 -29.97 -15.78
CA PHE A 25 -1.10 -28.85 -14.86
C PHE A 25 0.33 -28.30 -14.85
N ARG A 26 1.34 -29.18 -14.71
CA ARG A 26 2.77 -28.79 -14.74
C ARG A 26 3.17 -28.19 -16.08
N PHE A 27 2.74 -28.80 -17.19
CA PHE A 27 3.02 -28.29 -18.53
C PHE A 27 2.47 -26.87 -18.72
N LEU A 28 1.20 -26.64 -18.37
CA LEU A 28 0.59 -25.32 -18.45
C LEU A 28 1.33 -24.31 -17.55
N LEU A 29 1.64 -24.70 -16.31
CA LEU A 29 2.31 -23.84 -15.34
C LEU A 29 3.67 -23.32 -15.86
N CYS A 30 4.45 -24.17 -16.53
CA CYS A 30 5.74 -23.80 -17.12
C CYS A 30 5.63 -23.04 -18.46
N SER A 31 4.48 -23.16 -19.15
CA SER A 31 4.31 -22.63 -20.52
C SER A 31 3.53 -21.31 -20.58
N MET A 32 2.96 -20.85 -19.46
CA MET A 32 2.22 -19.59 -19.40
C MET A 32 3.14 -18.39 -19.73
N SER A 33 2.73 -17.61 -20.73
CA SER A 33 3.35 -16.33 -21.06
C SER A 33 2.27 -15.26 -21.20
N PHE A 34 2.56 -14.05 -20.73
CA PHE A 34 1.69 -12.87 -20.82
C PHE A 34 2.18 -11.85 -21.86
N HIS A 35 3.16 -12.24 -22.68
CA HIS A 35 3.77 -11.36 -23.66
C HIS A 35 4.08 -12.10 -24.96
N ASP A 36 4.15 -11.32 -26.02
CA ASP A 36 4.69 -11.75 -27.30
C ASP A 36 6.23 -11.90 -27.22
N ILE A 37 6.72 -13.06 -27.63
CA ILE A 37 8.12 -13.46 -27.60
C ILE A 37 8.96 -12.68 -28.61
N TYR A 38 8.39 -12.28 -29.75
CA TYR A 38 9.14 -11.63 -30.83
C TYR A 38 9.53 -10.20 -30.46
N THR A 39 8.67 -9.49 -29.74
CA THR A 39 8.89 -8.10 -29.28
C THR A 39 9.50 -8.00 -27.88
N ARG A 40 9.91 -9.13 -27.28
CA ARG A 40 10.31 -9.20 -25.87
C ARG A 40 11.61 -8.45 -25.58
N VAL A 41 12.60 -8.60 -26.45
CA VAL A 41 13.97 -8.08 -26.20
C VAL A 41 13.94 -6.56 -26.17
N GLU A 42 13.35 -5.94 -27.19
CA GLU A 42 13.22 -4.49 -27.31
C GLU A 42 12.45 -3.89 -26.13
N ARG A 43 11.26 -4.43 -25.83
CA ARG A 43 10.43 -3.88 -24.73
C ARG A 43 11.08 -4.01 -23.35
N ARG A 44 11.94 -5.00 -23.12
CA ARG A 44 12.66 -5.15 -21.84
C ARG A 44 13.76 -4.12 -21.64
N LEU A 45 14.30 -3.54 -22.71
CA LEU A 45 15.28 -2.46 -22.63
C LEU A 45 14.64 -1.18 -22.05
N GLU A 46 13.36 -0.96 -22.39
CA GLU A 46 12.60 0.21 -21.96
C GLU A 46 11.83 -0.01 -20.66
N ASP A 47 11.24 -1.18 -20.46
CA ASP A 47 10.42 -1.49 -19.29
C ASP A 47 10.72 -2.88 -18.72
N LYS A 48 11.30 -2.90 -17.52
CA LYS A 48 11.56 -4.13 -16.76
C LYS A 48 10.30 -4.99 -16.54
N PHE A 49 9.11 -4.40 -16.54
CA PHE A 49 7.83 -5.08 -16.34
C PHE A 49 7.10 -5.43 -17.65
N ALA A 50 7.69 -5.14 -18.81
CA ALA A 50 7.10 -5.40 -20.12
C ALA A 50 6.49 -6.80 -20.31
N PRO A 51 7.06 -7.90 -19.75
CA PRO A 51 6.46 -9.23 -19.88
C PRO A 51 5.07 -9.39 -19.28
N PHE A 52 4.66 -8.52 -18.34
CA PHE A 52 3.37 -8.61 -17.63
C PHE A 52 2.54 -7.31 -17.69
N ARG A 53 3.14 -6.20 -18.14
CA ARG A 53 2.56 -4.84 -18.23
C ARG A 53 1.12 -4.83 -18.76
N LYS A 54 0.91 -5.34 -19.98
CA LYS A 54 -0.38 -5.27 -20.67
C LYS A 54 -1.50 -6.00 -19.92
N PHE A 55 -1.18 -7.19 -19.38
CA PHE A 55 -2.13 -7.95 -18.56
C PHE A 55 -2.45 -7.21 -17.26
N PHE A 56 -1.42 -6.72 -16.57
CA PHE A 56 -1.56 -6.01 -15.30
C PHE A 56 -2.40 -4.73 -15.43
N GLU A 57 -2.17 -3.93 -16.47
CA GLU A 57 -2.97 -2.72 -16.72
C GLU A 57 -4.43 -3.05 -16.99
N LYS A 58 -4.71 -4.09 -17.79
CA LYS A 58 -6.08 -4.54 -18.03
C LYS A 58 -6.77 -4.98 -16.73
N PHE A 59 -6.04 -5.69 -15.86
CA PHE A 59 -6.54 -6.09 -14.55
C PHE A 59 -6.83 -4.87 -13.66
N VAL A 60 -5.90 -3.92 -13.55
CA VAL A 60 -6.07 -2.70 -12.75
C VAL A 60 -7.24 -1.85 -13.25
N ASN A 61 -7.42 -1.70 -14.56
CA ASN A 61 -8.50 -0.92 -15.14
C ASN A 61 -9.89 -1.47 -14.81
N ASN A 62 -10.02 -2.78 -14.57
CA ASN A 62 -11.27 -3.40 -14.17
C ASN A 62 -11.64 -3.15 -12.69
N CYS A 63 -10.75 -2.52 -11.90
CA CYS A 63 -10.92 -2.32 -10.48
C CYS A 63 -11.04 -0.82 -10.11
N ILE A 64 -12.24 -0.18 -10.16
CA ILE A 64 -12.42 1.25 -9.76
C ILE A 64 -13.67 1.59 -8.87
N ALA A 65 -13.47 2.02 -7.60
CA ALA A 65 -14.17 3.02 -6.72
C ALA A 65 -13.75 3.03 -5.18
N SER A 66 -13.54 4.23 -4.57
CA SER A 66 -13.22 4.61 -3.14
C SER A 66 -11.98 3.99 -2.40
N TYR A 67 -11.27 4.70 -1.46
CA TYR A 67 -9.80 4.45 -1.30
C TYR A 67 -9.02 4.80 0.02
N TYR A 68 -8.00 3.98 0.33
CA TYR A 68 -6.84 4.16 1.24
C TYR A 68 -5.54 3.64 0.58
N VAL A 69 -4.34 4.16 0.90
CA VAL A 69 -3.06 3.74 0.26
C VAL A 69 -2.29 2.74 1.12
N VAL A 70 -1.88 1.61 0.53
CA VAL A 70 -1.12 0.52 1.13
C VAL A 70 0.13 0.21 0.31
N GLU A 71 1.15 -0.33 0.96
CA GLU A 71 2.26 -1.02 0.32
C GLU A 71 2.18 -2.51 0.62
N ILE A 72 2.21 -3.35 -0.41
CA ILE A 72 2.21 -4.80 -0.31
C ILE A 72 3.50 -5.37 -0.87
N LEU A 73 4.02 -6.42 -0.24
CA LEU A 73 5.19 -7.18 -0.72
C LEU A 73 4.80 -8.58 -1.15
N ALA A 74 4.87 -8.83 -2.47
CA ALA A 74 4.62 -10.16 -3.03
C ALA A 74 5.86 -11.05 -2.92
N ALA A 75 5.76 -12.10 -2.10
CA ALA A 75 6.82 -13.07 -1.83
C ALA A 75 7.50 -13.55 -3.13
N PHE A 76 8.78 -13.23 -3.31
CA PHE A 76 9.53 -13.71 -4.47
C PHE A 76 11.03 -13.71 -4.18
N ARG A 77 11.68 -14.85 -4.44
CA ARG A 77 13.14 -15.03 -4.27
C ARG A 77 13.87 -15.38 -5.56
N GLY A 78 13.16 -15.54 -6.68
CA GLY A 78 13.79 -15.74 -7.99
C GLY A 78 14.56 -14.50 -8.46
N ASN A 79 15.21 -14.62 -9.62
CA ASN A 79 15.94 -13.52 -10.23
C ASN A 79 14.95 -12.53 -10.86
N CYS A 80 14.77 -11.36 -10.22
CA CYS A 80 13.90 -10.30 -10.71
C CYS A 80 14.60 -8.94 -10.52
N PRO A 81 14.69 -8.11 -11.57
CA PRO A 81 15.48 -6.88 -11.56
C PRO A 81 14.89 -5.76 -10.69
N PHE A 82 13.69 -5.95 -10.15
CA PHE A 82 13.00 -5.02 -9.24
C PHE A 82 12.54 -5.70 -7.94
N ARG A 83 13.15 -6.84 -7.59
CA ARG A 83 12.98 -7.45 -6.27
C ARG A 83 13.54 -6.52 -5.19
N VAL A 84 12.78 -6.33 -4.11
CA VAL A 84 13.19 -5.52 -2.97
C VAL A 84 13.35 -6.37 -1.71
N TYR A 85 14.16 -5.85 -0.79
CA TYR A 85 14.27 -6.35 0.58
C TYR A 85 13.58 -5.37 1.54
N VAL A 86 12.59 -5.85 2.30
CA VAL A 86 11.88 -5.05 3.30
C VAL A 86 11.99 -5.75 4.66
N PRO A 87 12.87 -5.28 5.57
CA PRO A 87 13.14 -5.98 6.83
C PRO A 87 11.92 -6.15 7.73
N SER A 88 10.99 -5.19 7.68
CA SER A 88 9.85 -5.08 8.57
C SER A 88 8.64 -5.91 8.18
N ILE A 89 8.65 -6.56 7.01
CA ILE A 89 7.52 -7.31 6.48
C ILE A 89 7.95 -8.77 6.25
N PRO A 90 7.26 -9.77 6.84
CA PRO A 90 7.36 -11.15 6.39
C PRO A 90 6.44 -11.35 5.18
N PRO A 91 6.94 -11.83 4.03
CA PRO A 91 8.30 -12.28 3.71
C PRO A 91 9.26 -11.12 3.41
N LYS A 92 10.54 -11.24 3.79
CA LYS A 92 11.52 -10.13 3.67
C LYS A 92 11.92 -9.77 2.24
N TYR A 93 11.72 -10.66 1.26
CA TYR A 93 12.09 -10.45 -0.14
C TYR A 93 10.88 -10.63 -1.04
N GLY A 94 10.71 -9.73 -2.01
CA GLY A 94 9.59 -9.81 -2.92
C GLY A 94 9.50 -8.68 -3.95
N ILE A 95 8.40 -8.70 -4.70
CA ILE A 95 8.01 -7.62 -5.61
C ILE A 95 7.10 -6.67 -4.82
N LYS A 96 7.51 -5.41 -4.72
CA LYS A 96 6.76 -4.39 -4.01
C LYS A 96 5.69 -3.80 -4.91
N ILE A 97 4.47 -3.70 -4.39
CA ILE A 97 3.28 -3.23 -5.09
C ILE A 97 2.61 -2.19 -4.20
N PHE A 98 2.45 -0.98 -4.70
CA PHE A 98 1.64 0.04 -4.05
C PHE A 98 0.19 -0.15 -4.45
N ILE A 99 -0.72 -0.01 -3.50
CA ILE A 99 -2.15 -0.24 -3.70
C ILE A 99 -2.92 0.95 -3.17
N LEU A 100 -3.92 1.39 -3.91
CA LEU A 100 -4.97 2.27 -3.43
C LEU A 100 -6.27 1.46 -3.39
N ALA A 101 -6.82 1.23 -2.21
CA ALA A 101 -7.83 0.22 -1.92
C ALA A 101 -9.05 0.79 -1.18
N ASP A 102 -10.29 0.41 -1.51
CA ASP A 102 -11.45 0.70 -0.63
C ASP A 102 -11.61 -0.34 0.48
N ALA A 103 -12.47 -0.04 1.45
CA ALA A 103 -13.04 -1.01 2.37
C ALA A 103 -13.93 -2.07 1.68
N LYS A 104 -14.51 -1.77 0.50
CA LYS A 104 -15.52 -2.62 -0.14
C LYS A 104 -15.08 -3.32 -1.43
N THR A 105 -14.51 -2.63 -2.41
CA THR A 105 -14.57 -3.20 -3.77
C THR A 105 -13.40 -2.95 -4.72
N PHE A 106 -12.44 -2.05 -4.47
CA PHE A 106 -11.53 -1.67 -5.56
C PHE A 106 -10.09 -1.41 -5.16
N LEU A 107 -9.17 -1.97 -5.96
CA LEU A 107 -7.73 -1.92 -5.79
C LEU A 107 -7.11 -1.33 -7.06
N ARG A 108 -6.60 -0.10 -7.02
CA ARG A 108 -5.64 0.36 -8.03
C ARG A 108 -4.25 -0.01 -7.57
N MET A 109 -3.45 -0.60 -8.46
CA MET A 109 -2.13 -1.09 -8.10
C MET A 109 -1.05 -0.50 -9.00
N GLU A 110 0.11 -0.27 -8.42
CA GLU A 110 1.32 0.16 -9.13
C GLU A 110 2.50 -0.67 -8.63
N VAL A 111 3.17 -1.38 -9.55
CA VAL A 111 4.36 -2.16 -9.21
C VAL A 111 5.56 -1.23 -9.06
N TYR A 112 6.30 -1.37 -7.96
CA TYR A 112 7.56 -0.67 -7.77
C TYR A 112 8.66 -1.36 -8.58
N LEU A 113 9.23 -0.64 -9.54
CA LEU A 113 10.22 -1.19 -10.49
C LEU A 113 11.65 -0.76 -10.18
N GLY A 114 11.87 -0.08 -9.05
CA GLY A 114 13.15 0.49 -8.70
C GLY A 114 13.60 1.55 -9.72
N LYS A 115 14.93 1.66 -9.90
CA LYS A 115 15.50 2.53 -10.93
C LYS A 115 15.31 1.86 -12.30
N GLN A 116 14.57 2.50 -13.19
CA GLN A 116 14.44 2.09 -14.59
C GLN A 116 15.67 2.56 -15.40
N THR A 117 15.88 1.96 -16.56
CA THR A 117 16.85 2.42 -17.58
C THR A 117 16.43 3.78 -18.14
N GLU A 118 17.37 4.52 -18.71
CA GLU A 118 17.06 5.80 -19.35
C GLU A 118 16.08 5.59 -20.51
N GLY A 119 15.00 6.36 -20.52
CA GLY A 119 13.90 6.21 -21.46
C GLY A 119 12.55 6.69 -20.93
N PRO A 120 11.48 6.52 -21.72
CA PRO A 120 10.14 7.03 -21.40
C PRO A 120 9.51 6.37 -20.16
N SER A 121 10.02 5.21 -19.74
CA SER A 121 9.54 4.46 -18.57
C SER A 121 10.13 4.94 -17.24
N ILE A 122 11.00 5.96 -17.22
CA ILE A 122 11.49 6.53 -15.97
C ILE A 122 10.32 7.22 -15.26
N ILE A 123 10.07 6.79 -14.03
CA ILE A 123 9.04 7.38 -13.17
C ILE A 123 9.64 7.79 -11.83
N ASP A 124 9.15 8.90 -11.27
CA ASP A 124 9.48 9.29 -9.91
C ASP A 124 8.80 8.33 -8.92
N ASN A 125 9.59 7.60 -8.15
CA ASN A 125 9.12 6.66 -7.13
C ASN A 125 9.01 7.28 -5.73
N SER A 126 9.07 8.61 -5.61
CA SER A 126 8.79 9.29 -4.33
C SER A 126 7.36 8.97 -3.87
N GLY A 127 7.16 8.88 -2.55
CA GLY A 127 5.85 8.57 -1.99
C GLY A 127 4.76 9.53 -2.44
N ALA A 128 5.09 10.82 -2.61
CA ALA A 128 4.17 11.82 -3.13
C ALA A 128 3.75 11.54 -4.58
N SER A 129 4.70 11.23 -5.46
CA SER A 129 4.42 10.95 -6.87
C SER A 129 3.65 9.65 -7.06
N VAL A 130 3.96 8.61 -6.27
CA VAL A 130 3.18 7.36 -6.23
C VAL A 130 1.73 7.63 -5.83
N VAL A 131 1.50 8.39 -4.76
CA VAL A 131 0.14 8.74 -4.32
C VAL A 131 -0.63 9.48 -5.41
N LYS A 132 -0.02 10.49 -6.06
CA LYS A 132 -0.68 11.25 -7.13
C LYS A 132 -1.08 10.36 -8.31
N ARG A 133 -0.20 9.46 -8.75
CA ARG A 133 -0.50 8.52 -9.84
C ARG A 133 -1.62 7.56 -9.46
N LEU A 134 -1.53 6.95 -8.27
CA LEU A 134 -2.57 6.08 -7.76
C LEU A 134 -3.91 6.81 -7.62
N ALA A 135 -3.93 8.01 -7.03
CA ALA A 135 -5.15 8.77 -6.77
C ALA A 135 -5.73 9.49 -8.01
N SER A 136 -5.04 9.48 -9.15
CA SER A 136 -5.43 10.25 -10.35
C SER A 136 -6.89 10.09 -10.78
N HIS A 137 -7.45 8.90 -10.64
CA HIS A 137 -8.83 8.58 -11.05
C HIS A 137 -9.91 9.04 -10.04
N ILE A 138 -9.52 9.49 -8.85
CA ILE A 138 -10.43 10.09 -7.86
C ILE A 138 -10.22 11.59 -7.68
N ASN A 139 -9.42 12.20 -8.55
CA ASN A 139 -9.32 13.65 -8.60
C ASN A 139 -10.72 14.25 -8.79
N GLY A 140 -11.01 15.30 -8.02
CA GLY A 140 -12.29 16.00 -8.05
C GLY A 140 -13.39 15.36 -7.19
N SER A 141 -13.17 14.18 -6.61
CA SER A 141 -14.26 13.43 -5.98
C SER A 141 -14.60 13.85 -4.55
N GLY A 142 -13.79 14.70 -3.90
CA GLY A 142 -14.00 15.07 -2.49
C GLY A 142 -13.75 13.95 -1.48
N ARG A 143 -13.05 12.88 -1.89
CA ARG A 143 -12.77 11.72 -1.02
C ARG A 143 -11.57 11.97 -0.12
N ASN A 144 -11.49 11.21 0.97
CA ASN A 144 -10.33 11.17 1.85
C ASN A 144 -9.39 10.00 1.51
N ILE A 145 -8.09 10.20 1.65
CA ILE A 145 -7.07 9.14 1.61
C ILE A 145 -6.42 9.00 2.98
N THR A 146 -6.45 7.78 3.54
CA THR A 146 -5.64 7.41 4.70
C THR A 146 -4.34 6.74 4.25
N MET A 147 -3.19 7.15 4.79
CA MET A 147 -1.88 6.60 4.40
C MET A 147 -0.84 6.56 5.53
N TYR A 148 0.16 5.69 5.35
CA TYR A 148 1.31 5.59 6.26
C TYR A 148 2.35 6.70 6.06
N ASN A 149 3.22 6.82 7.06
CA ASN A 149 4.23 7.86 7.17
C ASN A 149 5.26 7.98 6.03
N TRP A 150 5.44 6.96 5.19
CA TRP A 150 6.34 7.05 4.03
C TRP A 150 5.72 7.91 2.92
N PHE A 151 4.39 7.89 2.82
CA PHE A 151 3.63 8.64 1.82
C PHE A 151 3.27 10.05 2.31
N THR A 152 3.06 10.23 3.61
CA THR A 152 2.58 11.50 4.17
C THR A 152 3.63 12.61 4.09
N SER A 153 3.21 13.76 3.58
CA SER A 153 3.95 15.03 3.70
C SER A 153 2.97 16.21 3.71
N TYR A 154 3.38 17.32 4.33
CA TYR A 154 2.64 18.57 4.30
C TYR A 154 2.41 19.07 2.86
N ARG A 155 3.45 19.05 2.02
CA ARG A 155 3.35 19.50 0.62
C ARG A 155 2.34 18.67 -0.18
N LEU A 156 2.35 17.34 -0.01
CA LEU A 156 1.38 16.46 -0.66
C LEU A 156 -0.04 16.71 -0.17
N ALA A 157 -0.22 16.92 1.15
CA ALA A 157 -1.53 17.17 1.73
C ALA A 157 -2.19 18.45 1.17
N VAL A 158 -1.43 19.54 1.09
CA VAL A 158 -1.90 20.81 0.52
C VAL A 158 -2.21 20.66 -0.97
N ASP A 159 -1.34 19.98 -1.71
CA ASP A 159 -1.50 19.78 -3.15
C ASP A 159 -2.73 18.91 -3.48
N LEU A 160 -2.91 17.78 -2.81
CA LEU A 160 -4.10 16.93 -2.97
C LEU A 160 -5.39 17.69 -2.65
N LEU A 161 -5.38 18.51 -1.61
CA LEU A 161 -6.56 19.28 -1.24
C LEU A 161 -6.89 20.33 -2.31
N LYS A 162 -5.92 21.16 -2.68
CA LYS A 162 -6.13 22.33 -3.55
C LYS A 162 -6.28 21.97 -5.02
N ASN A 163 -5.46 21.05 -5.51
CA ASN A 163 -5.37 20.73 -6.94
C ASN A 163 -6.19 19.50 -7.32
N ASN A 164 -6.46 18.59 -6.36
CA ASN A 164 -7.14 17.33 -6.63
C ASN A 164 -8.49 17.19 -5.91
N ARG A 165 -8.89 18.12 -5.03
CA ARG A 165 -10.10 18.02 -4.20
C ARG A 165 -10.15 16.68 -3.44
N ILE A 166 -9.02 16.30 -2.84
CA ILE A 166 -8.87 15.08 -2.04
C ILE A 166 -8.33 15.48 -0.67
N THR A 167 -8.98 14.99 0.39
CA THR A 167 -8.46 15.16 1.75
C THR A 167 -7.50 14.04 2.11
N LEU A 168 -6.63 14.30 3.08
CA LEU A 168 -5.62 13.36 3.55
C LEU A 168 -5.68 13.23 5.07
N VAL A 169 -5.52 12.00 5.57
CA VAL A 169 -5.16 11.72 6.96
C VAL A 169 -3.98 10.75 6.99
N GLY A 170 -2.89 11.11 7.66
CA GLY A 170 -1.73 10.25 7.70
C GLY A 170 -0.79 10.53 8.86
N THR A 171 -0.03 9.51 9.24
CA THR A 171 1.03 9.69 10.24
C THR A 171 2.21 10.43 9.62
N LEU A 172 2.85 11.33 10.37
CA LEU A 172 4.10 11.99 9.95
C LEU A 172 5.30 11.36 10.66
N ARG A 173 6.41 11.22 9.93
CA ARG A 173 7.67 10.78 10.53
C ARG A 173 8.27 11.90 11.37
N LYS A 174 8.74 11.57 12.57
CA LYS A 174 9.34 12.50 13.53
C LYS A 174 10.60 13.23 13.03
N ASN A 175 11.25 12.68 12.00
CA ASN A 175 12.44 13.25 11.39
C ASN A 175 12.12 14.24 10.26
N LYS A 176 10.85 14.51 9.98
CA LYS A 176 10.45 15.51 8.99
C LYS A 176 10.63 16.92 9.55
N THR A 177 11.11 17.83 8.72
CA THR A 177 11.23 19.26 9.06
C THR A 177 9.91 20.03 8.91
N GLU A 178 8.85 19.35 8.46
CA GLU A 178 7.55 19.93 8.14
C GLU A 178 6.69 20.23 9.37
N HIS A 179 7.10 19.80 10.57
CA HIS A 179 6.37 20.05 11.82
C HIS A 179 7.27 20.76 12.86
N PRO A 180 6.69 21.58 13.76
CA PRO A 180 7.45 22.18 14.84
C PRO A 180 8.04 21.12 15.79
N PRO A 181 9.26 21.30 16.34
CA PRO A 181 9.90 20.33 17.25
C PRO A 181 9.04 19.96 18.47
N GLN A 182 8.17 20.87 18.92
CA GLN A 182 7.25 20.68 20.04
C GLN A 182 6.25 19.54 19.81
N PHE A 183 5.92 19.23 18.54
CA PHE A 183 5.03 18.12 18.20
C PHE A 183 5.73 16.76 18.30
N VAL A 184 7.06 16.73 18.32
CA VAL A 184 7.85 15.51 18.50
C VAL A 184 8.32 15.37 19.95
N ALA A 185 8.61 16.48 20.62
CA ALA A 185 9.07 16.50 22.00
C ALA A 185 8.05 15.85 22.94
N THR A 186 8.52 14.88 23.73
CA THR A 186 7.71 14.16 24.74
C THR A 186 8.15 14.46 26.18
N ARG A 187 9.26 15.18 26.37
CA ARG A 187 9.76 15.53 27.71
C ARG A 187 8.73 16.42 28.41
N GLY A 188 8.32 16.04 29.62
CA GLY A 188 7.32 16.76 30.40
C GLY A 188 5.86 16.51 29.98
N ARG A 189 5.59 15.71 28.94
CA ARG A 189 4.23 15.38 28.53
C ARG A 189 3.74 14.10 29.20
N THR A 190 2.51 14.12 29.72
CA THR A 190 1.84 12.98 30.34
C THR A 190 1.14 12.10 29.30
N GLU A 191 0.91 10.84 29.65
CA GLU A 191 0.17 9.89 28.81
C GLU A 191 -1.25 10.40 28.54
N TYR A 192 -1.77 10.12 27.34
CA TYR A 192 -3.11 10.53 26.89
C TYR A 192 -3.30 12.06 26.76
N THR A 193 -2.22 12.81 26.61
CA THR A 193 -2.26 14.22 26.24
C THR A 193 -2.05 14.43 24.74
N SER A 194 -2.80 15.38 24.20
CA SER A 194 -2.70 15.83 22.81
C SER A 194 -2.25 17.28 22.71
N SER A 195 -1.68 17.63 21.57
CA SER A 195 -1.36 19.01 21.19
C SER A 195 -1.76 19.16 19.73
N PHE A 196 -2.35 20.31 19.40
CA PHE A 196 -2.87 20.59 18.08
C PHE A 196 -2.20 21.82 17.49
N GLY A 197 -1.98 21.79 16.17
CA GLY A 197 -1.47 22.91 15.40
C GLY A 197 -2.37 23.12 14.20
N PHE A 198 -2.82 24.34 14.01
CA PHE A 198 -3.80 24.69 12.98
C PHE A 198 -3.19 25.62 11.96
N GLN A 199 -3.46 25.32 10.69
CA GLN A 199 -3.44 26.26 9.59
C GLN A 199 -4.81 26.25 8.93
N LYS A 200 -5.03 27.16 7.98
CA LYS A 200 -6.33 27.36 7.32
C LYS A 200 -7.02 26.05 6.94
N ASP A 201 -6.29 25.18 6.24
CA ASP A 201 -6.86 23.95 5.68
C ASP A 201 -6.20 22.66 6.21
N VAL A 202 -5.32 22.77 7.21
CA VAL A 202 -4.47 21.66 7.67
C VAL A 202 -4.36 21.67 9.20
N THR A 203 -4.61 20.51 9.79
CA THR A 203 -4.48 20.26 11.22
C THR A 203 -3.39 19.24 11.49
N LEU A 204 -2.49 19.58 12.41
CA LEU A 204 -1.44 18.72 12.92
C LEU A 204 -1.78 18.32 14.35
N THR A 205 -1.70 17.03 14.66
CA THR A 205 -1.96 16.50 16.00
C THR A 205 -0.77 15.72 16.50
N SER A 206 -0.35 15.96 17.75
CA SER A 206 0.63 15.13 18.46
C SER A 206 0.00 14.52 19.68
N TYR A 207 -0.14 13.20 19.72
CA TYR A 207 -0.80 12.47 20.80
C TYR A 207 0.18 11.51 21.49
N VAL A 208 0.27 11.58 22.82
CA VAL A 208 1.14 10.72 23.64
C VAL A 208 0.42 9.42 23.97
N ILE A 209 0.83 8.33 23.31
CA ILE A 209 0.26 7.00 23.54
C ILE A 209 0.74 6.43 24.87
N LYS A 210 2.04 6.59 25.16
CA LYS A 210 2.71 6.15 26.39
C LYS A 210 3.84 7.11 26.71
N LYS A 211 4.33 7.10 27.95
CA LYS A 211 5.50 7.91 28.36
C LYS A 211 6.66 7.75 27.36
N GLY A 212 7.13 8.87 26.80
CA GLY A 212 8.21 8.91 25.80
C GLY A 212 7.81 8.49 24.37
N LYS A 213 6.55 8.11 24.11
CA LYS A 213 6.07 7.68 22.80
C LYS A 213 4.82 8.46 22.39
N ASN A 214 5.00 9.41 21.48
CA ASN A 214 3.92 10.08 20.76
C ASN A 214 3.81 9.64 19.30
N VAL A 215 2.64 9.90 18.73
CA VAL A 215 2.33 9.81 17.29
C VAL A 215 1.94 11.19 16.80
N VAL A 216 2.47 11.56 15.64
CA VAL A 216 2.15 12.81 14.95
C VAL A 216 1.30 12.47 13.73
N LEU A 217 0.15 13.13 13.61
CA LEU A 217 -0.82 12.95 12.53
C LEU A 217 -1.05 14.28 11.83
N LEU A 218 -1.14 14.24 10.51
CA LEU A 218 -1.53 15.36 9.66
C LEU A 218 -2.90 15.05 9.06
N SER A 219 -3.79 16.04 9.09
CA SER A 219 -5.09 15.95 8.44
C SER A 219 -5.44 17.23 7.69
N THR A 220 -6.08 17.08 6.53
CA THR A 220 -6.75 18.19 5.82
C THR A 220 -8.28 18.03 5.81
N MET A 221 -8.79 17.10 6.61
CA MET A 221 -10.23 16.80 6.76
C MET A 221 -10.77 17.36 8.07
N HIS A 222 -9.93 17.37 9.11
CA HIS A 222 -10.31 17.77 10.46
C HIS A 222 -9.75 19.17 10.73
N HIS A 223 -10.55 20.03 11.35
CA HIS A 223 -10.23 21.46 11.55
C HIS A 223 -10.39 21.93 13.00
N ASP A 224 -10.55 21.01 13.94
CA ASP A 224 -10.72 21.30 15.37
C ASP A 224 -9.80 20.44 16.26
N ALA A 225 -9.93 20.66 17.57
CA ALA A 225 -9.21 19.92 18.61
C ALA A 225 -10.08 18.83 19.26
N ALA A 226 -11.04 18.26 18.52
CA ALA A 226 -12.01 17.33 19.09
C ALA A 226 -11.32 16.09 19.69
N ILE A 227 -11.82 15.69 20.86
CA ILE A 227 -11.42 14.47 21.55
C ILE A 227 -12.58 13.48 21.46
N ASP A 228 -12.27 12.25 21.09
CA ASP A 228 -13.24 11.17 21.02
C ASP A 228 -13.55 10.63 22.42
N GLU A 229 -14.72 11.00 22.92
CA GLU A 229 -15.22 10.63 24.25
C GLU A 229 -15.40 9.10 24.42
N SER A 230 -15.63 8.36 23.33
CA SER A 230 -15.79 6.90 23.38
C SER A 230 -14.53 6.19 23.92
N THR A 231 -13.38 6.85 23.79
CA THR A 231 -12.08 6.32 24.24
C THR A 231 -11.83 6.50 25.73
N LYS A 232 -12.74 7.17 26.45
CA LYS A 232 -12.74 7.35 27.91
C LYS A 232 -11.37 7.81 28.43
N LYS A 233 -10.68 6.95 29.19
CA LYS A 233 -9.38 7.23 29.80
C LYS A 233 -8.28 7.57 28.79
N ALA A 234 -8.38 7.05 27.56
CA ALA A 234 -7.36 7.29 26.54
C ALA A 234 -7.46 8.67 25.91
N ARG A 235 -8.61 9.37 25.98
CA ARG A 235 -8.80 10.73 25.45
C ARG A 235 -8.17 10.95 24.07
N LYS A 236 -8.37 10.01 23.15
CA LYS A 236 -7.75 10.09 21.83
C LYS A 236 -8.35 11.27 21.07
N PRO A 237 -7.53 12.07 20.37
CA PRO A 237 -8.04 13.00 19.37
C PRO A 237 -8.90 12.28 18.35
N GLU A 238 -9.97 12.91 17.90
CA GLU A 238 -10.86 12.36 16.88
C GLU A 238 -10.05 11.93 15.62
N ILE A 239 -9.11 12.76 15.16
CA ILE A 239 -8.17 12.44 14.07
C ILE A 239 -7.44 11.11 14.29
N THR A 240 -7.08 10.80 15.54
CA THR A 240 -6.40 9.55 15.89
C THR A 240 -7.35 8.36 15.84
N THR A 241 -8.60 8.51 16.29
CA THR A 241 -9.63 7.48 16.14
C THR A 241 -9.93 7.24 14.67
N PHE A 242 -10.24 8.28 13.90
CA PHE A 242 -10.51 8.19 12.46
C PHE A 242 -9.37 7.51 11.70
N TYR A 243 -8.12 7.87 11.99
CA TYR A 243 -6.95 7.21 11.40
C TYR A 243 -6.88 5.72 11.79
N ASN A 244 -7.20 5.37 13.03
CA ASN A 244 -7.17 3.97 13.47
C ASN A 244 -8.26 3.11 12.81
N ASP A 245 -9.43 3.69 12.57
CA ASP A 245 -10.54 2.98 11.95
C ASP A 245 -10.28 2.76 10.46
N THR A 246 -9.78 3.79 9.78
CA THR A 246 -9.51 3.73 8.33
C THR A 246 -8.21 3.00 7.98
N LYS A 247 -7.18 3.04 8.85
CA LYS A 247 -5.96 2.21 8.66
C LYS A 247 -6.25 0.72 8.84
N GLY A 248 -7.37 0.35 9.48
CA GLY A 248 -7.77 -1.05 9.69
C GLY A 248 -7.93 -1.80 8.37
N GLY A 249 -8.52 -1.16 7.36
CA GLY A 249 -8.66 -1.73 6.01
C GLY A 249 -7.33 -2.21 5.42
N ILE A 250 -6.25 -1.48 5.71
CA ILE A 250 -4.89 -1.84 5.30
C ILE A 250 -4.47 -3.19 5.89
N GLY A 251 -4.63 -3.35 7.21
CA GLY A 251 -4.24 -4.57 7.91
C GLY A 251 -5.12 -5.78 7.57
N THR A 252 -6.42 -5.56 7.36
CA THR A 252 -7.35 -6.62 6.97
C THR A 252 -7.05 -7.17 5.57
N ALA A 253 -6.72 -6.30 4.61
CA ALA A 253 -6.33 -6.72 3.27
C ALA A 253 -5.06 -7.61 3.30
N ASP A 254 -4.06 -7.22 4.10
CA ASP A 254 -2.85 -8.03 4.29
C ASP A 254 -3.13 -9.38 4.97
N GLN A 255 -4.02 -9.38 5.98
CA GLN A 255 -4.42 -10.60 6.68
C GLN A 255 -5.19 -11.57 5.76
N LEU A 256 -6.19 -11.09 5.03
CA LEU A 256 -6.97 -11.91 4.10
C LEU A 256 -6.08 -12.49 3.00
N ARG A 257 -5.13 -11.71 2.49
CA ARG A 257 -4.11 -12.19 1.54
C ARG A 257 -3.27 -13.32 2.15
N SER A 258 -2.84 -13.20 3.41
CA SER A 258 -2.03 -14.23 4.05
C SER A 258 -2.82 -15.53 4.27
N ILE A 259 -4.10 -15.43 4.60
CA ILE A 259 -4.98 -16.58 4.85
C ILE A 259 -5.35 -17.27 3.53
N TYR A 260 -5.74 -16.52 2.51
CA TYR A 260 -6.21 -17.02 1.21
C TYR A 260 -5.13 -16.90 0.13
N ASN A 261 -3.98 -17.52 0.38
CA ASN A 261 -2.83 -17.43 -0.51
C ASN A 261 -2.69 -18.64 -1.44
N PHE A 262 -2.83 -18.42 -2.76
CA PHE A 262 -2.60 -19.44 -3.80
C PHE A 262 -1.17 -19.44 -4.36
N SER A 263 -0.26 -18.64 -3.80
CA SER A 263 1.13 -18.56 -4.27
C SER A 263 1.82 -19.93 -4.18
N ARG A 264 2.59 -20.26 -5.23
CA ARG A 264 3.43 -21.45 -5.31
C ARG A 264 4.88 -21.06 -5.58
N ASN A 265 5.81 -21.95 -5.23
CA ASN A 265 7.20 -21.76 -5.58
C ASN A 265 7.35 -21.74 -7.09
N THR A 266 7.99 -20.69 -7.62
CA THR A 266 8.38 -20.55 -9.03
C THR A 266 9.79 -19.98 -9.10
N GLN A 267 10.55 -20.41 -10.11
CA GLN A 267 11.90 -19.90 -10.39
C GLN A 267 11.90 -18.75 -11.40
N HIS A 268 10.80 -18.60 -12.14
CA HIS A 268 10.59 -17.60 -13.18
C HIS A 268 9.41 -16.69 -12.83
#